data_AF-A0A6I2WY75-F1
#
_entry.id   AF-A0A6I2WY75-F1
#
_cell.length_a   1.000
_cell.length_b   1.000
_cell.length_c   1.000
_cell.angle_alpha   90.00
_cell.angle_beta   90.00
_cell.angle_gamma   90.00
#
_symmetry.space_group_name_H-M   'P 1'
#
loop_
_entity.id
_entity.type
_entity.pdbx_description
1 polymer ?
#
loop_
_entity_poly.entity_id
_entity_poly.type
_entity_poly.pdbx_seq_one_letter_code
_entity_poly.pdbx_strand_id
1 'polypeptide(L)' 'CSRHSRGYLRHLFQVNEPTAARMLSIHNIAWTLSLMSRIREAISAGTLDPLRREILEVWG' A
#
# COMPACT_ATOMS: atom_id res chain seq x y z
N CYS A 1 -5.00 -4.75 5.94
CA CYS A 1 -4.16 -4.68 7.17
C CYS A 1 -4.99 -4.43 8.43
N SER A 2 -5.89 -5.34 8.79
CA SER A 2 -6.74 -5.19 10.00
C SER A 2 -6.36 -6.12 11.16
N ARG A 3 -5.59 -7.18 10.89
CA ARG A 3 -5.34 -8.27 11.85
C ARG A 3 -3.99 -8.24 12.55
N HIS A 4 -3.00 -7.57 11.97
CA HIS A 4 -1.61 -7.60 12.45
C HIS A 4 -1.07 -6.19 12.60
N SER A 5 -0.42 -5.92 13.73
CA SER A 5 0.23 -4.64 13.99
C SER A 5 1.56 -4.54 13.23
N ARG A 6 2.03 -3.30 13.02
CA ARG A 6 3.37 -3.05 12.45
C ARG A 6 4.49 -3.62 13.33
N GLY A 7 4.32 -3.56 14.66
CA GLY A 7 5.28 -4.13 15.61
C GLY A 7 5.38 -5.65 15.49
N TYR A 8 4.25 -6.34 15.31
CA TYR A 8 4.23 -7.78 15.08
C TYR A 8 4.93 -8.17 13.77
N LEU A 9 4.65 -7.46 12.67
CA LEU A 9 5.34 -7.70 11.40
C LEU A 9 6.85 -7.45 11.51
N ARG A 10 7.26 -6.39 12.20
CA ARG A 10 8.69 -6.10 12.47
C ARG A 10 9.35 -7.24 13.24
N HIS A 11 8.68 -7.75 14.27
CA HIS A 11 9.19 -8.89 15.04
C HIS A 11 9.38 -10.13 14.15
N LEU A 12 8.39 -10.49 13.32
CA LEU A 12 8.51 -11.64 12.42
C LEU A 12 9.68 -11.52 11.44
N PHE A 13 9.94 -10.31 10.91
CA PHE A 13 11.12 -10.06 10.10
C PHE A 13 12.43 -10.26 10.88
N GLN A 14 12.49 -9.81 12.14
CA GLN A 14 13.70 -9.95 12.97
C GLN A 14 14.04 -11.41 13.27
N VAL A 15 13.05 -12.29 13.35
CA VAL A 15 13.25 -13.73 13.61
C VAL A 15 13.30 -14.57 12.32
N ASN A 16 13.39 -13.93 11.14
CA ASN A 16 13.42 -14.59 9.83
C ASN A 16 12.23 -15.54 9.57
N GLU A 17 11.05 -15.18 10.05
CA GLU A 17 9.84 -15.98 9.87
C GLU A 17 9.25 -15.75 8.45
N PRO A 18 9.03 -16.80 7.62
CA PRO A 18 8.61 -16.65 6.22
C PRO A 18 7.23 -16.02 6.01
N THR A 19 6.32 -16.15 6.96
CA THR A 19 4.98 -15.54 6.91
C THR A 19 5.06 -14.01 6.89
N ALA A 20 6.12 -13.40 7.46
CA ALA A 20 6.37 -11.96 7.36
C ALA A 20 6.38 -11.48 5.89
N ALA A 21 7.15 -12.18 5.05
CA ALA A 21 7.26 -11.86 3.62
C ALA A 21 5.91 -12.03 2.91
N ARG A 22 5.19 -13.14 3.18
CA ARG A 22 3.86 -13.39 2.62
C ARG A 22 2.87 -12.29 2.98
N MET A 23 2.81 -11.90 4.26
CA MET A 23 1.92 -10.85 4.74
C MET A 23 2.23 -9.50 4.08
N LEU A 24 3.51 -9.16 3.95
CA LEU A 24 3.93 -7.92 3.29
C LEU A 24 3.60 -7.93 1.80
N SER A 25 3.80 -9.03 1.10
CA SER A 25 3.41 -9.16 -0.31
C SER A 25 1.91 -8.96 -0.51
N ILE A 26 1.07 -9.60 0.33
CA ILE A 26 -0.39 -9.43 0.27
C ILE A 26 -0.77 -7.97 0.52
N HIS A 27 -0.17 -7.32 1.52
CA HIS A 27 -0.42 -5.92 1.82
C HIS A 27 -0.05 -5.01 0.64
N ASN A 28 1.16 -5.19 0.08
CA ASN A 28 1.67 -4.35 -1.00
C ASN A 28 0.82 -4.49 -2.26
N ILE A 29 0.46 -5.71 -2.65
CA ILE A 29 -0.40 -5.95 -3.82
C ILE A 29 -1.77 -5.29 -3.62
N ALA A 30 -2.39 -5.49 -2.44
CA ALA A 30 -3.68 -4.87 -2.15
C ALA A 30 -3.63 -3.34 -2.21
N TRP A 31 -2.57 -2.73 -1.65
CA TRP A 31 -2.37 -1.29 -1.71
C TRP A 31 -2.16 -0.80 -3.16
N THR A 32 -1.31 -1.46 -3.94
CA THR A 32 -1.06 -1.11 -5.35
C THR A 32 -2.33 -1.20 -6.18
N LEU A 33 -3.13 -2.25 -6.01
CA LEU A 33 -4.41 -2.38 -6.72
C LEU A 33 -5.40 -1.27 -6.32
N SER A 34 -5.44 -0.91 -5.03
CA SER A 34 -6.26 0.22 -4.55
C SER A 34 -5.81 1.55 -5.14
N LEU A 35 -4.49 1.81 -5.19
CA LEU A 35 -3.93 2.98 -5.85
C LEU A 35 -4.34 3.04 -7.32
N MET A 36 -4.22 1.93 -8.06
CA MET A 36 -4.64 1.87 -9.45
C MET A 36 -6.15 2.10 -9.63
N SER A 37 -6.99 1.67 -8.68
CA SER A 37 -8.43 2.00 -8.70
C SER A 37 -8.68 3.50 -8.58
N ARG A 38 -8.05 4.14 -7.59
CA ARG A 38 -8.15 5.59 -7.39
C ARG A 38 -7.70 6.37 -8.62
N ILE A 39 -6.62 5.93 -9.27
CA ILE A 39 -6.13 6.54 -10.51
C ILE A 39 -7.18 6.42 -11.63
N ARG A 40 -7.78 5.24 -11.83
CA ARG A 40 -8.84 5.06 -12.84
C ARG A 40 -10.05 5.95 -12.57
N GLU A 41 -10.50 6.02 -11.32
CA GLU A 41 -11.60 6.89 -10.90
C GLU A 41 -11.28 8.38 -11.14
N ALA A 42 -10.07 8.82 -10.79
CA ALA A 42 -9.64 10.19 -11.00
C ALA A 42 -9.52 10.57 -12.48
N ILE A 43 -9.11 9.63 -13.35
CA ILE A 43 -9.13 9.84 -14.80
C ILE A 43 -10.57 10.06 -15.28
N SER A 44 -11.50 9.17 -14.91
CA SER A 44 -12.91 9.30 -15.30
C SER A 44 -13.56 10.58 -14.77
N ALA A 45 -13.15 11.05 -13.59
CA ALA A 45 -13.66 12.27 -12.97
C ALA A 45 -12.91 13.55 -13.37
N GLY A 46 -11.86 13.47 -14.19
CA GLY A 46 -11.03 14.63 -14.55
C GLY A 46 -10.20 15.23 -13.40
N THR A 47 -9.96 14.46 -12.33
CA THR A 47 -9.29 14.89 -11.09
C THR A 47 -7.91 14.23 -10.87
N LEU A 48 -7.27 13.75 -11.94
CA LEU A 48 -5.96 13.09 -11.86
C LEU A 48 -4.84 14.01 -11.34
N ASP A 49 -4.82 15.29 -11.73
CA ASP A 49 -3.76 16.23 -11.33
C ASP A 49 -3.72 16.50 -9.80
N PRO A 50 -4.85 16.77 -9.12
CA PRO A 50 -4.90 16.78 -7.67
C PRO A 50 -4.40 15.48 -7.03
N LEU A 51 -4.86 14.32 -7.51
CA LEU A 51 -4.45 13.01 -6.98
C LEU A 51 -2.94 12.79 -7.15
N ARG A 52 -2.36 13.19 -8.30
CA ARG A 52 -0.92 13.10 -8.54
C ARG A 52 -0.13 13.91 -7.51
N ARG A 53 -0.58 15.14 -7.20
CA ARG A 53 0.07 15.99 -6.20
C ARG A 53 0.03 15.36 -4.80
N GLU A 54 -1.13 14.87 -4.37
CA GLU A 54 -1.28 14.15 -3.09
C GLU A 54 -0.30 12.97 -2.98
N ILE A 55 -0.17 12.17 -4.04
CA ILE A 55 0.75 11.02 -4.03
C ILE A 55 2.20 11.49 -3.94
N LEU A 56 2.58 12.52 -4.70
CA LEU A 56 3.95 13.05 -4.70
C LEU A 56 4.34 13.73 -3.37
N GLU A 57 3.39 14.22 -2.57
CA GLU A 57 3.71 14.73 -1.23
C GLU A 57 4.26 13.65 -0.29
N VAL A 58 3.88 12.38 -0.52
CA VAL A 58 4.33 11.25 0.31
C VAL A 58 5.49 10.49 -0.33
N TRP A 59 5.53 10.43 -1.66
CA TRP A 59 6.43 9.54 -2.41
C TRP A 59 7.37 10.27 -3.40
N GLY A 60 7.21 11.57 -3.60
CA GLY A 60 8.07 12.41 -4.45
C GLY A 60 9.26 12.98 -3.68
#